data_AF-A0A430KQG6-F1
#
_entry.id   AF-A0A430KQG6-F1
#
_cell.length_a   1.000
_cell.length_b   1.000
_cell.length_c   1.000
_cell.angle_alpha   90.00
_cell.angle_beta   90.00
_cell.angle_gamma   90.00
#
_symmetry.space_group_name_H-M   'P 1'
#
loop_
_entity.id
_entity.type
_entity.pdbx_description
1 polymer ?
#
loop_
_entity_poly.entity_id
_entity_poly.type
_entity_poly.pdbx_seq_one_letter_code
_entity_poly.pdbx_strand_id
1 'polypeptide(L)'
;MARIVFSLLSLLCFCATAVAADDQRCRTFYDNQQTREALHHCLPLAAQGDGEASFILSSLYSQGFEGGSSDLKQALKWLTRSAEQGYAPGCYNLAALYDRGEVVPQDMAAAFRWYLEGAKLDHLASQLQTGLFYLKGKGVEQDYVQAHHWLAIAANRGDQRAQVTLATLLKATKPAESVKLFQRAAQSGNSYAYYQLALLFREPPAGISMNLNQALEYALESEKLGYQPAVDLVESIKQQQVLEEAHRVALAALTEAELTGVESSPAPAVETVIAEPVTPVDDVQAEDLASQTVPKESNQQSGPDEPSVETVASAASSATNDAQTETEAQKEVQTEVSLAERESTEVVVANSAVAPVEKRTVTPKTPAVKPLGDSSANTHSAATEANVDLAGLRDFTWLMAQPRQHYVLQLAQLSSDESVNAYLRDNKLQGRVNFFKAVTAAGNKYVVLYAESATSLQGAKQIAATELPKKLSGMVWFRTYHAIQNAYKPVD
;
A
#
# COMPACT_ATOMS: atom_id res chain seq x y z
N MET A 1 29.93 -26.50 59.50
CA MET A 1 28.75 -26.43 58.63
C MET A 1 28.23 -25.01 58.47
N ALA A 2 27.20 -24.55 59.17
CA ALA A 2 26.46 -23.31 58.86
C ALA A 2 27.31 -22.08 58.46
N ARG A 3 28.32 -21.69 59.25
CA ARG A 3 29.21 -20.55 58.92
C ARG A 3 29.97 -20.73 57.59
N ILE A 4 30.40 -21.94 57.27
CA ILE A 4 31.12 -22.25 56.02
C ILE A 4 30.17 -22.15 54.82
N VAL A 5 28.93 -22.65 54.96
CA VAL A 5 27.89 -22.51 53.93
C VAL A 5 27.57 -21.04 53.69
N PHE A 6 27.44 -20.23 54.75
CA PHE A 6 27.17 -18.80 54.63
C PHE A 6 28.33 -18.05 53.95
N SER A 7 29.59 -18.34 54.32
CA SER A 7 30.76 -17.76 53.66
C SER A 7 30.86 -18.14 52.17
N LEU A 8 30.57 -19.40 51.82
CA LEU A 8 30.53 -19.84 50.42
C LEU A 8 29.40 -19.15 49.64
N LEU A 9 28.21 -18.98 50.24
CA LEU A 9 27.10 -18.26 49.62
C LEU A 9 27.45 -16.78 49.37
N SER A 10 28.11 -16.12 50.33
CA SER A 10 28.59 -14.75 50.15
C SER A 10 29.69 -14.65 49.09
N LEU A 11 30.58 -15.65 48.98
CA LEU A 11 31.62 -15.66 47.96
C LEU A 11 31.03 -15.81 46.56
N LEU A 12 30.08 -16.73 46.39
CA LEU A 12 29.33 -16.93 45.13
C LEU A 12 28.56 -15.66 44.73
N CYS A 13 27.90 -15.00 45.67
CA CYS A 13 27.20 -13.74 45.43
C CYS A 13 28.17 -12.63 45.00
N PHE A 14 29.33 -12.51 45.66
CA PHE A 14 30.35 -11.51 45.33
C PHE A 14 30.99 -11.76 43.95
N CYS A 15 31.25 -13.03 43.60
CA CYS A 15 31.71 -13.40 42.26
C CYS A 15 30.67 -13.07 41.18
N ALA A 16 29.38 -13.32 41.42
CA ALA A 16 28.32 -12.97 40.47
C ALA A 16 28.26 -11.44 40.23
N THR A 17 28.38 -10.63 41.28
CA THR A 17 28.43 -9.17 41.14
C THR A 17 29.71 -8.65 40.46
N ALA A 18 30.83 -9.39 40.55
CA ALA A 18 32.07 -9.01 39.89
C ALA A 18 32.03 -9.28 38.37
N VAL A 19 31.51 -10.44 37.95
CA VAL A 19 31.38 -10.80 36.52
C VAL A 19 30.47 -9.83 35.79
N ALA A 20 29.31 -9.49 36.36
CA ALA A 20 28.37 -8.51 35.80
C ALA A 20 28.93 -7.07 35.74
N ALA A 21 30.03 -6.77 36.45
CA ALA A 21 30.64 -5.44 36.48
C ALA A 21 31.78 -5.23 35.47
N ASP A 22 32.32 -6.30 34.88
CA ASP A 22 33.27 -6.22 33.75
C ASP A 22 32.56 -6.27 32.39
N ASP A 23 31.47 -7.02 32.28
CA ASP A 23 30.61 -7.13 31.10
C ASP A 23 30.18 -5.75 30.55
N GLN A 24 29.50 -4.98 31.40
CA GLN A 24 29.01 -3.63 31.07
C GLN A 24 30.12 -2.67 30.59
N ARG A 25 31.41 -2.89 30.95
CA ARG A 25 32.51 -1.98 30.57
C ARG A 25 32.80 -2.01 29.08
N CYS A 26 32.77 -3.18 28.45
CA CYS A 26 32.97 -3.32 27.00
C CYS A 26 31.99 -2.42 26.24
N ARG A 27 30.71 -2.52 26.59
CA ARG A 27 29.64 -1.69 26.04
C ARG A 27 29.77 -0.21 26.40
N THR A 28 30.00 0.13 27.68
CA THR A 28 30.12 1.54 28.10
C THR A 28 31.27 2.27 27.40
N PHE A 29 32.42 1.62 27.20
CA PHE A 29 33.52 2.24 26.43
C PHE A 29 33.18 2.36 24.93
N TYR A 30 32.46 1.40 24.35
CA TYR A 30 31.97 1.50 22.96
C TYR A 30 30.97 2.65 22.78
N ASP A 31 29.95 2.73 23.64
CA ASP A 31 28.91 3.77 23.62
C ASP A 31 29.52 5.17 23.83
N ASN A 32 30.58 5.28 24.65
CA ASN A 32 31.37 6.51 24.84
C ASN A 32 32.37 6.82 23.69
N GLN A 33 32.43 6.00 22.63
CA GLN A 33 33.41 6.10 21.53
C GLN A 33 34.89 5.98 21.97
N GLN A 34 35.14 5.37 23.13
CA GLN A 34 36.47 5.09 23.68
C GLN A 34 37.02 3.79 23.07
N THR A 35 37.29 3.85 21.77
CA THR A 35 37.59 2.70 20.88
C THR A 35 38.69 1.78 21.40
N ARG A 36 39.72 2.33 22.06
CA ARG A 36 40.89 1.60 22.56
C ARG A 36 40.58 0.83 23.84
N GLU A 37 39.87 1.47 24.76
CA GLU A 37 39.35 0.90 26.00
C GLU A 37 38.28 -0.16 25.68
N ALA A 38 37.39 0.11 24.74
CA ALA A 38 36.40 -0.84 24.24
C ALA A 38 37.08 -2.10 23.70
N LEU A 39 38.06 -1.96 22.80
CA LEU A 39 38.84 -3.09 22.28
C LEU A 39 39.51 -3.90 23.42
N HIS A 40 40.11 -3.22 24.40
CA HIS A 40 40.74 -3.86 25.56
C HIS A 40 39.75 -4.68 26.41
N HIS A 41 38.55 -4.17 26.66
CA HIS A 41 37.54 -4.84 27.49
C HIS A 41 36.71 -5.89 26.74
N CYS A 42 36.42 -5.69 25.44
CA CYS A 42 35.61 -6.62 24.66
C CYS A 42 36.37 -7.88 24.22
N LEU A 43 37.68 -7.78 23.91
CA LEU A 43 38.50 -8.94 23.50
C LEU A 43 38.44 -10.14 24.49
N PRO A 44 38.63 -9.98 25.81
CA PRO A 44 38.56 -11.10 26.76
C PRO A 44 37.14 -11.65 26.94
N LEU A 45 36.09 -10.84 26.83
CA LEU A 45 34.70 -11.28 26.93
C LEU A 45 34.30 -12.12 25.70
N ALA A 46 34.55 -11.59 24.50
CA ALA A 46 34.33 -12.28 23.24
C ALA A 46 35.08 -13.62 23.18
N ALA A 47 36.32 -13.65 23.69
CA ALA A 47 37.13 -14.86 23.81
C ALA A 47 36.50 -15.93 24.72
N GLN A 48 35.87 -15.54 25.83
CA GLN A 48 35.20 -16.43 26.79
C GLN A 48 33.89 -17.04 26.28
N GLY A 49 33.23 -16.39 25.31
CA GLY A 49 31.93 -16.84 24.80
C GLY A 49 30.96 -15.70 24.50
N ASP A 50 31.27 -14.47 24.88
CA ASP A 50 30.30 -13.40 24.83
C ASP A 50 30.00 -12.89 23.41
N GLY A 51 28.73 -12.96 23.03
CA GLY A 51 28.26 -12.61 21.70
C GLY A 51 28.03 -11.11 21.48
N GLU A 52 27.77 -10.33 22.53
CA GLU A 52 27.62 -8.87 22.45
C GLU A 52 29.01 -8.20 22.34
N ALA A 53 29.98 -8.68 23.10
CA ALA A 53 31.38 -8.28 22.95
C ALA A 53 31.94 -8.64 21.56
N SER A 54 31.61 -9.82 21.02
CA SER A 54 31.94 -10.15 19.61
C SER A 54 31.25 -9.21 18.61
N PHE A 55 30.02 -8.79 18.86
CA PHE A 55 29.30 -7.82 18.02
C PHE A 55 29.96 -6.44 18.06
N ILE A 56 30.31 -5.96 19.25
CA ILE A 56 31.02 -4.69 19.46
C ILE A 56 32.38 -4.72 18.77
N LEU A 57 33.14 -5.81 18.89
CA LEU A 57 34.41 -5.99 18.16
C LEU A 57 34.20 -5.91 16.65
N SER A 58 33.15 -6.54 16.10
CA SER A 58 32.81 -6.40 14.68
C SER A 58 32.63 -4.93 14.29
N SER A 59 31.83 -4.17 15.04
CA SER A 59 31.59 -2.75 14.79
C SER A 59 32.88 -1.92 14.85
N LEU A 60 33.75 -2.16 15.84
CA LEU A 60 35.05 -1.48 15.98
C LEU A 60 35.96 -1.76 14.76
N TYR A 61 36.12 -3.02 14.35
CA TYR A 61 36.91 -3.37 13.17
C TYR A 61 36.31 -2.84 11.85
N SER A 62 34.97 -2.73 11.77
CA SER A 62 34.28 -2.18 10.60
C SER A 62 34.40 -0.66 10.48
N GLN A 63 34.50 0.06 11.60
CA GLN A 63 34.66 1.52 11.64
C GLN A 63 36.13 1.94 11.48
N GLY A 64 37.07 1.14 11.99
CA GLY A 64 38.50 1.49 12.04
C GLY A 64 38.88 2.24 13.33
N PHE A 65 40.17 2.56 13.46
CA PHE A 65 40.76 3.06 14.72
C PHE A 65 41.52 4.36 14.49
N GLU A 66 41.16 5.45 15.17
CA GLU A 66 41.94 6.70 15.29
C GLU A 66 42.53 7.26 13.96
N GLY A 67 41.78 7.14 12.85
CA GLY A 67 42.20 7.60 11.51
C GLY A 67 42.85 6.54 10.62
N GLY A 68 42.99 5.30 11.10
CA GLY A 68 43.33 4.11 10.30
C GLY A 68 42.14 3.53 9.53
N SER A 69 42.42 2.77 8.48
CA SER A 69 41.42 2.07 7.65
C SER A 69 40.71 0.94 8.40
N SER A 70 39.45 0.67 8.03
CA SER A 70 38.67 -0.48 8.53
C SER A 70 39.26 -1.84 8.09
N ASP A 71 39.06 -2.87 8.91
CA ASP A 71 39.36 -4.27 8.58
C ASP A 71 38.05 -5.07 8.53
N LEU A 72 37.42 -5.04 7.35
CA LEU A 72 36.17 -5.75 7.08
C LEU A 72 36.31 -7.28 7.22
N LYS A 73 37.53 -7.84 7.18
CA LYS A 73 37.76 -9.29 7.35
C LYS A 73 37.73 -9.68 8.83
N GLN A 74 38.32 -8.85 9.70
CA GLN A 74 38.15 -9.03 11.15
C GLN A 74 36.72 -8.72 11.58
N ALA A 75 36.10 -7.67 11.03
CA ALA A 75 34.71 -7.33 11.30
C ALA A 75 33.78 -8.53 11.03
N LEU A 76 33.80 -9.05 9.79
CA LEU A 76 33.05 -10.26 9.41
C LEU A 76 33.34 -11.45 10.34
N LYS A 77 34.61 -11.69 10.68
CA LYS A 77 34.99 -12.81 11.56
C LYS A 77 34.39 -12.68 12.96
N TRP A 78 34.39 -11.49 13.55
CA TRP A 78 33.78 -11.24 14.85
C TRP A 78 32.24 -11.26 14.79
N LEU A 79 31.65 -10.81 13.68
CA LEU A 79 30.21 -10.91 13.43
C LEU A 79 29.74 -12.37 13.30
N THR A 80 30.47 -13.19 12.54
CA THR A 80 30.22 -14.64 12.46
C THR A 80 30.28 -15.27 13.85
N ARG A 81 31.31 -14.95 14.63
CA ARG A 81 31.45 -15.45 16.01
C ARG A 81 30.29 -14.99 16.91
N SER A 82 29.85 -13.74 16.79
CA SER A 82 28.69 -13.20 17.52
C SER A 82 27.40 -13.96 17.22
N ALA A 83 27.15 -14.28 15.95
CA ALA A 83 26.01 -15.10 15.54
C ALA A 83 26.12 -16.56 16.02
N GLU A 84 27.31 -17.18 15.90
CA GLU A 84 27.60 -18.51 16.42
C GLU A 84 27.47 -18.61 17.95
N GLN A 85 27.71 -17.50 18.67
CA GLN A 85 27.51 -17.36 20.12
C GLN A 85 26.04 -17.10 20.51
N GLY A 86 25.12 -17.04 19.55
CA GLY A 86 23.68 -16.85 19.80
C GLY A 86 23.29 -15.42 20.13
N TYR A 87 24.08 -14.41 19.74
CA TYR A 87 23.66 -13.00 19.87
C TYR A 87 22.71 -12.63 18.74
N ALA A 88 21.49 -12.23 19.09
CA ALA A 88 20.40 -12.07 18.12
C ALA A 88 20.63 -10.94 17.09
N PRO A 89 21.17 -9.76 17.46
CA PRO A 89 21.61 -8.74 16.49
C PRO A 89 22.79 -9.20 15.62
N GLY A 90 23.68 -10.05 16.16
CA GLY A 90 24.76 -10.68 15.39
C GLY A 90 24.23 -11.59 14.29
N CYS A 91 23.24 -12.43 14.62
CA CYS A 91 22.52 -13.26 13.66
C CYS A 91 21.83 -12.41 12.57
N TYR A 92 21.15 -11.32 12.95
CA TYR A 92 20.49 -10.42 12.00
C TYR A 92 21.47 -9.73 11.04
N ASN A 93 22.55 -9.14 11.57
CA ASN A 93 23.52 -8.43 10.73
C ASN A 93 24.30 -9.38 9.82
N LEU A 94 24.64 -10.59 10.29
CA LEU A 94 25.27 -11.61 9.45
C LEU A 94 24.33 -12.08 8.32
N ALA A 95 23.04 -12.27 8.62
CA ALA A 95 22.04 -12.58 7.62
C ALA A 95 21.94 -11.49 6.54
N ALA A 96 21.93 -10.22 6.94
CA ALA A 96 21.86 -9.08 6.02
C ALA A 96 23.07 -8.99 5.07
N LEU A 97 24.28 -9.33 5.52
CA LEU A 97 25.46 -9.40 4.64
C LEU A 97 25.30 -10.49 3.56
N TYR A 98 24.78 -11.67 3.92
CA TYR A 98 24.50 -12.74 2.97
C TYR A 98 23.30 -12.44 2.04
N ASP A 99 22.33 -11.66 2.50
CA ASP A 99 21.16 -11.21 1.73
C ASP A 99 21.57 -10.19 0.65
N ARG A 100 22.38 -9.19 1.03
CA ARG A 100 22.84 -8.12 0.11
C ARG A 100 24.07 -8.50 -0.72
N GLY A 101 24.85 -9.51 -0.31
CA GLY A 101 26.12 -9.87 -0.96
C GLY A 101 27.24 -8.87 -0.65
N GLU A 102 27.23 -8.30 0.55
CA GLU A 102 28.21 -7.32 1.01
C GLU A 102 29.31 -8.00 1.83
N VAL A 103 30.58 -7.74 1.49
CA VAL A 103 31.79 -8.35 2.10
C VAL A 103 31.91 -9.88 1.88
N VAL A 104 30.79 -10.60 1.82
CA VAL A 104 30.65 -12.01 1.41
C VAL A 104 29.85 -12.12 0.10
N PRO A 105 30.02 -13.20 -0.68
CA PRO A 105 29.09 -13.49 -1.79
C PRO A 105 27.65 -13.67 -1.29
N GLN A 106 26.68 -13.24 -2.10
CA GLN A 106 25.25 -13.40 -1.79
C GLN A 106 24.87 -14.89 -1.67
N ASP A 107 24.22 -15.25 -0.57
CA ASP A 107 23.69 -16.60 -0.31
C ASP A 107 22.38 -16.47 0.48
N MET A 108 21.25 -16.56 -0.24
CA MET A 108 19.91 -16.47 0.33
C MET A 108 19.62 -17.59 1.35
N ALA A 109 20.26 -18.76 1.23
CA ALA A 109 20.06 -19.88 2.16
C ALA A 109 20.96 -19.79 3.41
N ALA A 110 22.06 -19.02 3.35
CA ALA A 110 22.78 -18.56 4.54
C ALA A 110 22.02 -17.40 5.22
N ALA A 111 21.54 -16.43 4.46
CA ALA A 111 20.73 -15.31 4.96
C ALA A 111 19.48 -15.80 5.71
N PHE A 112 18.67 -16.66 5.07
CA PHE A 112 17.48 -17.26 5.67
C PHE A 112 17.77 -17.92 7.02
N ARG A 113 18.84 -18.74 7.08
CA ARG A 113 19.24 -19.50 8.26
C ARG A 113 19.58 -18.58 9.43
N TRP A 114 20.36 -17.53 9.19
CA TRP A 114 20.76 -16.59 10.22
C TRP A 114 19.62 -15.65 10.66
N TYR A 115 18.71 -15.25 9.75
CA TYR A 115 17.46 -14.60 10.15
C TYR A 115 16.61 -15.54 11.03
N LEU A 116 16.46 -16.82 10.66
CA LEU A 116 15.69 -17.80 11.43
C LEU A 116 16.27 -18.06 12.83
N GLU A 117 17.60 -18.17 12.98
CA GLU A 117 18.21 -18.28 14.32
C GLU A 117 17.98 -17.00 15.15
N GLY A 118 18.17 -15.81 14.56
CA GLY A 118 17.84 -14.54 15.24
C GLY A 118 16.35 -14.44 15.63
N ALA A 119 15.44 -14.99 14.82
CA ALA A 119 14.00 -14.96 15.08
C ALA A 119 13.59 -15.88 16.24
N LYS A 120 14.25 -17.04 16.39
CA LYS A 120 14.12 -17.94 17.55
C LYS A 120 14.65 -17.30 18.84
N LEU A 121 15.66 -16.44 18.74
CA LEU A 121 16.23 -15.62 19.82
C LEU A 121 15.39 -14.35 20.12
N ASP A 122 14.11 -14.35 19.72
CA ASP A 122 13.13 -13.28 19.88
C ASP A 122 13.51 -11.91 19.27
N HIS A 123 14.42 -11.86 18.29
CA HIS A 123 14.77 -10.59 17.65
C HIS A 123 13.71 -10.13 16.65
N LEU A 124 13.04 -9.02 16.94
CA LEU A 124 11.88 -8.52 16.19
C LEU A 124 12.16 -8.32 14.69
N ALA A 125 13.28 -7.73 14.32
CA ALA A 125 13.64 -7.53 12.91
C ALA A 125 13.94 -8.85 12.20
N SER A 126 14.50 -9.84 12.90
CA SER A 126 14.70 -11.19 12.37
C SER A 126 13.39 -11.96 12.22
N GLN A 127 12.42 -11.77 13.12
CA GLN A 127 11.07 -12.33 13.00
C GLN A 127 10.35 -11.79 11.76
N LEU A 128 10.44 -10.47 11.50
CA LEU A 128 9.95 -9.88 10.26
C LEU A 128 10.63 -10.49 9.02
N GLN A 129 11.97 -10.50 8.96
CA GLN A 129 12.69 -10.99 7.79
C GLN A 129 12.46 -12.48 7.54
N THR A 130 12.40 -13.30 8.59
CA THR A 130 12.05 -14.73 8.47
C THR A 130 10.66 -14.90 7.84
N GLY A 131 9.68 -14.11 8.29
CA GLY A 131 8.33 -14.09 7.70
C GLY A 131 8.31 -13.64 6.24
N LEU A 132 9.11 -12.64 5.85
CA LEU A 132 9.25 -12.17 4.48
C LEU A 132 9.96 -13.18 3.56
N PHE A 133 10.97 -13.90 4.08
CA PHE A 133 11.68 -14.94 3.34
C PHE A 133 10.76 -16.12 3.02
N TYR A 134 10.00 -16.62 4.01
CA TYR A 134 8.96 -17.63 3.78
C TYR A 134 7.84 -17.14 2.84
N LEU A 135 7.47 -15.86 2.92
CA LEU A 135 6.44 -15.27 2.04
C LEU A 135 6.88 -15.21 0.58
N LYS A 136 8.16 -14.93 0.32
CA LYS A 136 8.74 -14.75 -1.03
C LYS A 136 9.42 -15.99 -1.60
N GLY A 137 9.68 -17.02 -0.80
CA GLY A 137 10.53 -18.15 -1.20
C GLY A 137 12.01 -17.76 -1.41
N LYS A 138 12.49 -16.69 -0.75
CA LYS A 138 13.91 -16.30 -0.81
C LYS A 138 14.71 -17.30 0.04
N GLY A 139 15.56 -18.12 -0.58
CA GLY A 139 16.49 -19.02 0.14
C GLY A 139 15.85 -20.17 0.93
N VAL A 140 14.53 -20.31 0.87
CA VAL A 140 13.70 -21.33 1.51
C VAL A 140 12.50 -21.62 0.60
N GLU A 141 11.87 -22.78 0.73
CA GLU A 141 10.58 -23.04 0.07
C GLU A 141 9.50 -22.06 0.56
N GLN A 142 8.62 -21.60 -0.33
CA GLN A 142 7.57 -20.64 -0.01
C GLN A 142 6.51 -21.30 0.88
N ASP A 143 6.30 -20.76 2.08
CA ASP A 143 5.35 -21.30 3.06
C ASP A 143 4.53 -20.15 3.68
N TYR A 144 3.28 -20.02 3.24
CA TYR A 144 2.36 -19.00 3.74
C TYR A 144 1.93 -19.21 5.21
N VAL A 145 2.03 -20.43 5.75
CA VAL A 145 1.74 -20.73 7.16
C VAL A 145 2.88 -20.27 8.05
N GLN A 146 4.13 -20.53 7.65
CA GLN A 146 5.30 -20.00 8.34
C GLN A 146 5.41 -18.48 8.20
N ALA A 147 5.14 -17.93 7.00
CA ALA A 147 5.06 -16.49 6.78
C ALA A 147 4.03 -15.84 7.74
N HIS A 148 2.81 -16.39 7.80
CA HIS A 148 1.79 -15.94 8.74
C HIS A 148 2.27 -16.05 10.20
N HIS A 149 2.92 -17.15 10.58
CA HIS A 149 3.40 -17.36 11.96
C HIS A 149 4.38 -16.25 12.38
N TRP A 150 5.47 -16.08 11.63
CA TRP A 150 6.53 -15.12 11.97
C TRP A 150 6.07 -13.66 11.84
N LEU A 151 5.29 -13.32 10.80
CA LEU A 151 4.70 -11.99 10.66
C LEU A 151 3.70 -11.68 11.79
N ALA A 152 2.92 -12.66 12.27
CA ALA A 152 1.99 -12.45 13.37
C ALA A 152 2.68 -12.17 14.71
N ILE A 153 3.87 -12.75 14.96
CA ILE A 153 4.66 -12.41 16.14
C ILE A 153 5.11 -10.95 16.06
N ALA A 154 5.76 -10.55 14.96
CA ALA A 154 6.25 -9.19 14.78
C ALA A 154 5.12 -8.13 14.76
N ALA A 155 4.00 -8.43 14.10
CA ALA A 155 2.85 -7.54 14.01
C ALA A 155 2.16 -7.29 15.37
N ASN A 156 2.10 -8.30 16.24
CA ASN A 156 1.56 -8.17 17.59
C ASN A 156 2.51 -7.46 18.56
N ARG A 157 3.82 -7.45 18.27
CA ARG A 157 4.83 -6.66 19.00
C ARG A 157 4.92 -5.20 18.51
N GLY A 158 4.18 -4.84 17.46
CA GLY A 158 4.05 -3.46 16.98
C GLY A 158 4.83 -3.13 15.71
N ASP A 159 5.55 -4.07 15.07
CA ASP A 159 6.20 -3.77 13.79
C ASP A 159 5.14 -3.47 12.72
N GLN A 160 5.16 -2.23 12.24
CA GLN A 160 4.19 -1.69 11.30
C GLN A 160 4.27 -2.36 9.92
N ARG A 161 5.45 -2.78 9.48
CA ARG A 161 5.64 -3.51 8.21
C ARG A 161 5.02 -4.89 8.33
N ALA A 162 5.29 -5.61 9.43
CA ALA A 162 4.68 -6.90 9.72
C ALA A 162 3.14 -6.82 9.75
N GLN A 163 2.58 -5.77 10.36
CA GLN A 163 1.12 -5.51 10.33
C GLN A 163 0.59 -5.35 8.90
N VAL A 164 1.23 -4.50 8.08
CA VAL A 164 0.85 -4.26 6.68
C VAL A 164 0.99 -5.51 5.80
N THR A 165 2.10 -6.25 5.92
CA THR A 165 2.36 -7.48 5.16
C THR A 165 1.37 -8.58 5.54
N LEU A 166 1.13 -8.80 6.83
CA LEU A 166 0.14 -9.78 7.30
C LEU A 166 -1.29 -9.39 6.92
N ALA A 167 -1.63 -8.10 6.99
CA ALA A 167 -2.92 -7.61 6.51
C ALA A 167 -3.12 -7.87 5.01
N THR A 168 -2.07 -7.69 4.21
CA THR A 168 -2.09 -7.96 2.77
C THR A 168 -2.25 -9.46 2.49
N LEU A 169 -1.50 -10.32 3.18
CA LEU A 169 -1.61 -11.79 3.10
C LEU A 169 -3.03 -12.28 3.48
N LEU A 170 -3.65 -11.66 4.48
CA LEU A 170 -5.00 -12.00 4.94
C LEU A 170 -6.13 -11.34 4.13
N LYS A 171 -5.84 -10.47 3.15
CA LYS A 171 -6.85 -9.63 2.48
C LYS A 171 -7.94 -10.45 1.77
N ALA A 172 -7.58 -11.58 1.16
CA ALA A 172 -8.51 -12.45 0.44
C ALA A 172 -9.11 -13.58 1.32
N THR A 173 -8.37 -14.06 2.33
CA THR A 173 -8.73 -15.25 3.13
C THR A 173 -9.43 -14.90 4.43
N LYS A 174 -9.12 -13.75 5.03
CA LYS A 174 -9.66 -13.26 6.30
C LYS A 174 -9.81 -11.72 6.31
N PRO A 175 -10.67 -11.14 5.47
CA PRO A 175 -10.76 -9.69 5.31
C PRO A 175 -11.04 -8.92 6.62
N ALA A 176 -11.80 -9.50 7.56
CA ALA A 176 -12.06 -8.89 8.87
C ALA A 176 -10.87 -8.92 9.86
N GLU A 177 -9.87 -9.78 9.66
CA GLU A 177 -8.57 -9.71 10.37
C GLU A 177 -7.62 -8.73 9.68
N SER A 178 -7.62 -8.73 8.34
CA SER A 178 -6.87 -7.77 7.49
C SER A 178 -7.17 -6.30 7.84
N VAL A 179 -8.46 -5.92 7.91
CA VAL A 179 -8.87 -4.55 8.30
C VAL A 179 -8.32 -4.15 9.66
N LYS A 180 -8.35 -5.03 10.66
CA LYS A 180 -7.84 -4.72 12.02
C LYS A 180 -6.33 -4.48 12.04
N LEU A 181 -5.58 -5.19 11.22
CA LEU A 181 -4.12 -5.04 11.10
C LEU A 181 -3.77 -3.75 10.34
N PHE A 182 -4.46 -3.44 9.24
CA PHE A 182 -4.28 -2.15 8.57
C PHE A 182 -4.69 -0.97 9.49
N GLN A 183 -5.77 -1.10 10.28
CA GLN A 183 -6.18 -0.07 11.24
C GLN A 183 -5.11 0.21 12.30
N ARG A 184 -4.42 -0.82 12.84
CA ARG A 184 -3.28 -0.63 13.74
C ARG A 184 -2.12 0.11 13.05
N ALA A 185 -1.74 -0.32 11.85
CA ALA A 185 -0.65 0.32 11.11
C ALA A 185 -0.97 1.80 10.77
N ALA A 186 -2.21 2.07 10.37
CA ALA A 186 -2.73 3.42 10.09
C ALA A 186 -2.76 4.31 11.36
N GLN A 187 -3.14 3.76 12.52
CA GLN A 187 -3.06 4.46 13.81
C GLN A 187 -1.61 4.84 14.19
N SER A 188 -0.63 4.06 13.74
CA SER A 188 0.81 4.39 13.83
C SER A 188 1.33 5.26 12.67
N GLY A 189 0.45 5.90 11.89
CA GLY A 189 0.82 6.84 10.82
C GLY A 189 1.13 6.23 9.46
N ASN A 190 0.86 4.93 9.22
CA ASN A 190 1.15 4.31 7.93
C ASN A 190 0.17 4.76 6.84
N SER A 191 0.63 5.64 5.94
CA SER A 191 -0.17 6.19 4.84
C SER A 191 -0.64 5.13 3.83
N TYR A 192 0.17 4.09 3.57
CA TYR A 192 -0.23 2.96 2.72
C TYR A 192 -1.31 2.07 3.37
N ALA A 193 -1.32 1.92 4.70
CA ALA A 193 -2.38 1.21 5.40
C ALA A 193 -3.71 1.97 5.32
N TYR A 194 -3.69 3.30 5.43
CA TYR A 194 -4.86 4.14 5.13
C TYR A 194 -5.34 3.95 3.68
N TYR A 195 -4.43 3.91 2.70
CA TYR A 195 -4.78 3.63 1.30
C TYR A 195 -5.43 2.25 1.09
N GLN A 196 -4.88 1.19 1.68
CA GLN A 196 -5.44 -0.15 1.58
C GLN A 196 -6.80 -0.27 2.30
N LEU A 197 -7.02 0.47 3.41
CA LEU A 197 -8.34 0.59 4.02
C LEU A 197 -9.33 1.31 3.12
N ALA A 198 -8.93 2.41 2.48
CA ALA A 198 -9.77 3.13 1.53
C ALA A 198 -10.21 2.24 0.36
N LEU A 199 -9.30 1.45 -0.22
CA LEU A 199 -9.64 0.45 -1.23
C LEU A 199 -10.60 -0.63 -0.68
N LEU A 200 -10.36 -1.14 0.53
CA LEU A 200 -11.20 -2.16 1.17
C LEU A 200 -12.63 -1.70 1.48
N PHE A 201 -12.85 -0.41 1.75
CA PHE A 201 -14.21 0.13 1.96
C PHE A 201 -14.85 0.67 0.67
N ARG A 202 -14.07 0.97 -0.39
CA ARG A 202 -14.58 1.34 -1.73
C ARG A 202 -15.07 0.12 -2.52
N GLU A 203 -14.28 -0.96 -2.53
CA GLU A 203 -14.53 -2.18 -3.32
C GLU A 203 -14.26 -3.42 -2.45
N PRO A 204 -15.16 -3.72 -1.48
CA PRO A 204 -14.92 -4.73 -0.46
C PRO A 204 -14.93 -6.18 -0.99
N PRO A 205 -14.10 -7.07 -0.43
CA PRO A 205 -14.28 -8.52 -0.54
C PRO A 205 -15.50 -8.99 0.27
N ALA A 206 -16.01 -10.18 -0.05
CA ALA A 206 -17.13 -10.77 0.67
C ALA A 206 -16.88 -10.85 2.19
N GLY A 207 -17.83 -10.32 2.98
CA GLY A 207 -17.72 -10.21 4.43
C GLY A 207 -17.35 -8.81 4.96
N ILE A 208 -17.08 -7.83 4.07
CA ILE A 208 -17.04 -6.40 4.40
C ILE A 208 -18.19 -5.69 3.66
N SER A 209 -18.84 -4.73 4.33
CA SER A 209 -19.83 -3.84 3.70
C SER A 209 -19.15 -2.64 3.06
N MET A 210 -19.61 -2.24 1.87
CA MET A 210 -19.12 -1.03 1.19
C MET A 210 -19.49 0.22 1.99
N ASN A 211 -18.56 1.15 2.15
CA ASN A 211 -18.78 2.40 2.87
C ASN A 211 -17.90 3.51 2.27
N LEU A 212 -18.45 4.25 1.31
CA LEU A 212 -17.69 5.28 0.58
C LEU A 212 -17.29 6.48 1.46
N ASN A 213 -18.02 6.77 2.52
CA ASN A 213 -17.67 7.85 3.45
C ASN A 213 -16.40 7.49 4.21
N GLN A 214 -16.36 6.29 4.80
CA GLN A 214 -15.18 5.76 5.47
C GLN A 214 -14.02 5.49 4.49
N ALA A 215 -14.31 5.10 3.25
CA ALA A 215 -13.29 4.99 2.21
C ALA A 215 -12.66 6.35 1.88
N LEU A 216 -13.48 7.41 1.79
CA LEU A 216 -13.02 8.78 1.53
C LEU A 216 -12.21 9.33 2.72
N GLU A 217 -12.67 9.12 3.95
CA GLU A 217 -11.94 9.50 5.18
C GLU A 217 -10.53 8.89 5.20
N TYR A 218 -10.41 7.58 4.95
CA TYR A 218 -9.11 6.93 4.90
C TYR A 218 -8.27 7.36 3.68
N ALA A 219 -8.88 7.65 2.53
CA ALA A 219 -8.15 8.15 1.37
C ALA A 219 -7.58 9.57 1.60
N LEU A 220 -8.35 10.46 2.23
CA LEU A 220 -7.93 11.81 2.58
C LEU A 220 -6.80 11.82 3.63
N GLU A 221 -6.86 10.94 4.64
CA GLU A 221 -5.77 10.83 5.62
C GLU A 221 -4.51 10.21 5.00
N SER A 222 -4.65 9.30 4.03
CA SER A 222 -3.53 8.77 3.23
C SER A 222 -2.86 9.85 2.34
N GLU A 223 -3.66 10.69 1.69
CA GLU A 223 -3.22 11.85 0.90
C GLU A 223 -2.49 12.88 1.78
N LYS A 224 -3.07 13.23 2.92
CA LYS A 224 -2.50 14.14 3.93
C LYS A 224 -1.16 13.64 4.50
N LEU A 225 -0.96 12.32 4.57
CA LEU A 225 0.31 11.68 4.94
C LEU A 225 1.25 11.43 3.73
N GLY A 226 0.98 12.07 2.58
CA GLY A 226 1.89 12.14 1.43
C GLY A 226 1.89 10.92 0.51
N TYR A 227 0.95 9.98 0.63
CA TYR A 227 0.90 8.83 -0.27
C TYR A 227 0.22 9.19 -1.59
N GLN A 228 1.03 9.58 -2.59
CA GLN A 228 0.56 10.16 -3.85
C GLN A 228 -0.59 9.41 -4.57
N PRO A 229 -0.65 8.05 -4.63
CA PRO A 229 -1.78 7.34 -5.24
C PRO A 229 -3.14 7.57 -4.55
N ALA A 230 -3.16 8.10 -3.33
CA ALA A 230 -4.38 8.46 -2.62
C ALA A 230 -5.12 9.65 -3.26
N VAL A 231 -4.42 10.58 -3.92
CA VAL A 231 -5.04 11.76 -4.57
C VAL A 231 -6.05 11.33 -5.65
N ASP A 232 -5.63 10.43 -6.54
CA ASP A 232 -6.51 9.84 -7.57
C ASP A 232 -7.64 9.00 -6.95
N LEU A 233 -7.37 8.34 -5.82
CA LEU A 233 -8.36 7.53 -5.10
C LEU A 233 -9.45 8.42 -4.47
N VAL A 234 -9.08 9.49 -3.77
CA VAL A 234 -9.99 10.51 -3.20
C VAL A 234 -10.94 11.04 -4.26
N GLU A 235 -10.43 11.44 -5.42
CA GLU A 235 -11.26 11.93 -6.52
C GLU A 235 -12.17 10.82 -7.07
N SER A 236 -11.68 9.59 -7.23
CA SER A 236 -12.51 8.45 -7.68
C SER A 236 -13.66 8.13 -6.72
N ILE A 237 -13.45 8.27 -5.41
CA ILE A 237 -14.47 7.99 -4.39
C ILE A 237 -15.54 9.09 -4.37
N LYS A 238 -15.15 10.38 -4.48
CA LYS A 238 -16.09 11.50 -4.61
C LYS A 238 -17.00 11.33 -5.84
N GLN A 239 -16.42 10.98 -6.98
CA GLN A 239 -17.16 10.71 -8.22
C GLN A 239 -18.12 9.51 -8.04
N GLN A 240 -17.70 8.47 -7.33
CA GLN A 240 -18.55 7.32 -7.01
C GLN A 240 -19.73 7.67 -6.08
N GLN A 241 -19.50 8.48 -5.03
CA GLN A 241 -20.56 8.92 -4.11
C GLN A 241 -21.67 9.69 -4.83
N VAL A 242 -21.30 10.66 -5.69
CA VAL A 242 -22.27 11.44 -6.49
C VAL A 242 -23.11 10.53 -7.39
N LEU A 243 -22.48 9.52 -8.01
CA LEU A 243 -23.15 8.65 -8.96
C LEU A 243 -24.00 7.54 -8.29
N GLU A 244 -23.62 7.08 -7.09
CA GLU A 244 -24.47 6.20 -6.27
C GLU A 244 -25.67 6.94 -5.67
N GLU A 245 -25.51 8.21 -5.28
CA GLU A 245 -26.64 9.06 -4.87
C GLU A 245 -27.59 9.33 -6.03
N ALA A 246 -27.08 9.67 -7.22
CA ALA A 246 -27.90 9.83 -8.41
C ALA A 246 -28.67 8.55 -8.78
N HIS A 247 -28.04 7.38 -8.64
CA HIS A 247 -28.70 6.08 -8.83
C HIS A 247 -29.77 5.81 -7.75
N ARG A 248 -29.52 6.17 -6.49
CA ARG A 248 -30.50 6.06 -5.38
C ARG A 248 -31.75 6.91 -5.66
N VAL A 249 -31.58 8.15 -6.11
CA VAL A 249 -32.68 9.05 -6.47
C VAL A 249 -33.44 8.52 -7.70
N ALA A 250 -32.73 8.04 -8.73
CA ALA A 250 -33.37 7.47 -9.92
C ALA A 250 -34.19 6.21 -9.62
N LEU A 251 -33.70 5.32 -8.75
CA LEU A 251 -34.46 4.15 -8.29
C LEU A 251 -35.71 4.54 -7.49
N ALA A 252 -35.62 5.54 -6.61
CA ALA A 252 -36.76 6.02 -5.84
C ALA A 252 -37.86 6.59 -6.77
N ALA A 253 -37.50 7.45 -7.73
CA ALA A 253 -38.43 8.01 -8.70
C ALA A 253 -39.12 6.94 -9.57
N LEU A 254 -38.40 5.87 -9.96
CA LEU A 254 -39.00 4.73 -10.66
C LEU A 254 -40.02 4.00 -9.79
N THR A 255 -39.72 3.74 -8.50
CA THR A 255 -40.69 3.10 -7.61
C THR A 255 -41.92 3.97 -7.31
N GLU A 256 -41.80 5.31 -7.31
CA GLU A 256 -42.95 6.21 -7.21
C GLU A 256 -43.81 6.21 -8.49
N ALA A 257 -43.20 6.12 -9.67
CA ALA A 257 -43.92 5.96 -10.93
C ALA A 257 -44.69 4.62 -11.01
N GLU A 258 -44.05 3.52 -10.61
CA GLU A 258 -44.68 2.19 -10.54
C GLU A 258 -45.86 2.15 -9.54
N LEU A 259 -45.75 2.86 -8.41
CA LEU A 259 -46.82 2.96 -7.40
C LEU A 259 -47.97 3.90 -7.78
N THR A 260 -47.73 4.88 -8.65
CA THR A 260 -48.76 5.87 -9.05
C THR A 260 -49.51 5.48 -10.32
N GLY A 261 -48.92 4.64 -11.19
CA GLY A 261 -49.60 4.10 -12.38
C GLY A 261 -49.94 5.15 -13.45
N VAL A 262 -49.22 6.27 -13.47
CA VAL A 262 -49.43 7.37 -14.43
C VAL A 262 -48.33 7.36 -15.48
N GLU A 263 -48.69 7.26 -16.76
CA GLU A 263 -47.79 7.60 -17.87
C GLU A 263 -47.51 9.11 -17.86
N SER A 264 -46.47 9.56 -17.16
CA SER A 264 -46.06 10.96 -17.14
C SER A 264 -44.96 11.27 -18.16
N SER A 265 -45.22 12.25 -19.01
CA SER A 265 -44.24 12.89 -19.90
C SER A 265 -43.06 13.50 -19.11
N PRO A 266 -41.92 13.85 -19.75
CA PRO A 266 -40.62 13.84 -19.09
C PRO A 266 -40.45 14.84 -17.94
N ALA A 267 -39.64 14.42 -16.97
CA ALA A 267 -39.27 15.18 -15.78
C ALA A 267 -38.63 16.56 -16.12
N PRO A 268 -38.79 17.57 -15.23
CA PRO A 268 -38.20 18.89 -15.43
C PRO A 268 -36.67 18.84 -15.45
N ALA A 269 -36.05 19.74 -16.22
CA ALA A 269 -34.61 19.91 -16.21
C ALA A 269 -34.14 20.43 -14.84
N VAL A 270 -33.06 19.88 -14.30
CA VAL A 270 -32.37 20.43 -13.14
C VAL A 270 -31.67 21.72 -13.59
N GLU A 271 -32.21 22.87 -13.16
CA GLU A 271 -31.69 24.17 -13.53
C GLU A 271 -30.38 24.45 -12.78
N THR A 272 -29.25 24.23 -13.46
CA THR A 272 -27.93 24.55 -12.94
C THR A 272 -27.77 26.06 -12.85
N VAL A 273 -27.60 26.60 -11.63
CA VAL A 273 -27.31 28.02 -11.41
C VAL A 273 -25.97 28.37 -12.05
N ILE A 274 -26.01 29.09 -13.16
CA ILE A 274 -24.83 29.67 -13.81
C ILE A 274 -24.62 31.06 -13.22
N ALA A 275 -23.47 31.29 -12.59
CA ALA A 275 -23.04 32.63 -12.21
C ALA A 275 -22.60 33.42 -13.47
N GLU A 276 -23.03 34.67 -13.58
CA GLU A 276 -22.74 35.50 -14.75
C GLU A 276 -21.25 35.88 -14.87
N PRO A 277 -20.70 35.96 -16.09
CA PRO A 277 -19.30 36.35 -16.30
C PRO A 277 -19.13 37.88 -16.25
N VAL A 278 -18.37 38.39 -15.28
CA VAL A 278 -17.94 39.79 -15.26
C VAL A 278 -16.76 39.97 -16.22
N THR A 279 -16.93 40.80 -17.25
CA THR A 279 -15.87 41.17 -18.21
C THR A 279 -14.97 42.29 -17.68
N PRO A 280 -13.68 42.34 -18.06
CA PRO A 280 -12.72 43.30 -17.53
C PRO A 280 -12.82 44.69 -18.18
N VAL A 281 -12.36 45.71 -17.45
CA VAL A 281 -11.96 47.02 -17.99
C VAL A 281 -10.70 47.47 -17.23
N ASP A 282 -9.65 47.82 -17.94
CA ASP A 282 -8.40 48.35 -17.38
C ASP A 282 -8.33 49.89 -17.45
N ASP A 283 -7.54 50.44 -16.52
CA ASP A 283 -6.56 51.53 -16.72
C ASP A 283 -6.86 53.03 -16.46
N VAL A 284 -5.78 53.71 -16.04
CA VAL A 284 -5.47 55.17 -16.02
C VAL A 284 -6.12 56.14 -14.99
N GLN A 285 -5.45 56.20 -13.81
CA GLN A 285 -4.80 57.36 -13.15
C GLN A 285 -5.50 58.71 -12.75
N ALA A 286 -5.08 59.16 -11.55
CA ALA A 286 -4.57 60.51 -11.16
C ALA A 286 -5.43 61.52 -10.34
N GLU A 287 -4.76 62.06 -9.29
CA GLU A 287 -4.89 63.39 -8.63
C GLU A 287 -6.21 63.78 -7.90
N ASP A 288 -6.22 64.51 -6.77
CA ASP A 288 -5.18 64.85 -5.76
C ASP A 288 -5.87 65.37 -4.45
N LEU A 289 -5.09 65.58 -3.38
CA LEU A 289 -5.37 66.35 -2.14
C LEU A 289 -6.34 65.77 -1.08
N ALA A 290 -6.24 66.07 0.24
CA ALA A 290 -5.10 66.41 1.12
C ALA A 290 -5.56 66.52 2.61
N SER A 291 -4.66 66.26 3.58
CA SER A 291 -4.80 66.61 5.03
C SER A 291 -5.85 65.81 5.84
N GLN A 292 -5.85 65.64 7.18
CA GLN A 292 -5.16 66.15 8.39
C GLN A 292 -5.14 65.01 9.49
N THR A 293 -4.45 65.00 10.65
CA THR A 293 -3.33 65.75 11.29
C THR A 293 -2.66 64.88 12.38
N VAL A 294 -1.38 65.15 12.72
CA VAL A 294 -0.49 64.47 13.70
C VAL A 294 0.54 65.54 14.18
N PRO A 295 1.25 65.49 15.35
CA PRO A 295 1.21 64.65 16.58
C PRO A 295 1.06 65.49 17.89
N LYS A 296 1.25 64.86 19.09
CA LYS A 296 2.37 65.19 20.03
C LYS A 296 2.44 64.31 21.30
N GLU A 297 3.68 64.06 21.77
CA GLU A 297 4.23 63.96 23.16
C GLU A 297 3.35 63.43 24.33
N SER A 298 3.85 62.72 25.36
CA SER A 298 5.16 62.12 25.76
C SER A 298 4.85 61.08 26.89
N ASN A 299 5.71 60.32 27.58
CA ASN A 299 7.11 60.50 28.00
C ASN A 299 7.75 59.15 28.50
N GLN A 300 9.07 59.19 28.77
CA GLN A 300 9.95 58.37 29.64
C GLN A 300 9.37 57.32 30.64
N GLN A 301 10.11 56.29 31.13
CA GLN A 301 11.40 55.61 30.80
C GLN A 301 11.63 54.42 31.78
N SER A 302 12.77 53.72 31.66
CA SER A 302 13.45 52.82 32.63
C SER A 302 12.96 51.37 32.85
N GLY A 303 13.91 50.43 32.68
CA GLY A 303 14.05 49.20 33.48
C GLY A 303 15.23 49.36 34.47
N PRO A 304 16.01 48.32 34.85
CA PRO A 304 16.03 46.93 34.36
C PRO A 304 15.76 45.91 35.50
N ASP A 305 15.98 44.61 35.25
CA ASP A 305 16.94 43.79 36.02
C ASP A 305 17.05 42.35 35.48
N GLU A 306 18.25 41.77 35.55
CA GLU A 306 18.55 40.33 35.38
C GLU A 306 18.57 39.64 36.76
N PRO A 307 18.40 38.31 36.82
CA PRO A 307 19.58 37.53 37.22
C PRO A 307 19.78 36.21 36.46
N SER A 308 21.03 35.80 36.36
CA SER A 308 21.47 34.53 35.77
C SER A 308 21.51 33.38 36.78
N VAL A 309 21.19 32.16 36.33
CA VAL A 309 21.41 30.90 37.05
C VAL A 309 21.81 29.81 36.05
N GLU A 310 22.85 29.04 36.36
CA GLU A 310 23.30 27.89 35.56
C GLU A 310 22.43 26.65 35.82
N THR A 311 22.07 25.87 34.79
CA THR A 311 21.87 24.41 35.01
C THR A 311 22.04 23.56 33.73
N VAL A 312 23.01 22.65 33.86
CA VAL A 312 23.23 21.38 33.16
C VAL A 312 22.03 20.76 32.43
N ALA A 313 22.19 20.49 31.12
CA ALA A 313 21.62 19.33 30.42
C ALA A 313 22.33 19.07 29.07
N SER A 314 23.28 18.12 29.03
CA SER A 314 23.88 17.62 27.78
C SER A 314 23.58 16.13 27.63
N ALA A 315 22.66 15.77 26.73
CA ALA A 315 22.25 14.38 26.48
C ALA A 315 21.52 14.24 25.12
N ALA A 316 22.24 14.40 24.00
CA ALA A 316 21.67 14.27 22.65
C ALA A 316 22.70 13.83 21.60
N SER A 317 23.18 12.57 21.64
CA SER A 317 24.09 12.02 20.61
C SER A 317 24.18 10.48 20.59
N SER A 318 23.07 9.76 20.34
CA SER A 318 23.12 8.29 20.19
C SER A 318 21.98 7.67 19.37
N ALA A 319 21.35 8.42 18.45
CA ALA A 319 20.15 7.98 17.71
C ALA A 319 20.23 8.16 16.17
N THR A 320 21.37 8.62 15.63
CA THR A 320 21.46 9.05 14.22
C THR A 320 21.73 7.92 13.23
N ASN A 321 22.42 6.85 13.64
CA ASN A 321 22.91 5.85 12.70
C ASN A 321 21.84 4.81 12.35
N ASP A 322 21.04 4.36 13.33
CA ASP A 322 19.90 3.48 13.09
C ASP A 322 18.89 4.14 12.15
N ALA A 323 18.54 5.41 12.40
CA ALA A 323 17.59 6.19 11.62
C ALA A 323 17.99 6.34 10.13
N GLN A 324 19.28 6.47 9.81
CA GLN A 324 19.72 6.49 8.40
C GLN A 324 19.52 5.12 7.73
N THR A 325 19.90 4.03 8.40
CA THR A 325 19.69 2.67 7.85
C THR A 325 18.20 2.31 7.74
N GLU A 326 17.35 2.78 8.66
CA GLU A 326 15.90 2.67 8.52
C GLU A 326 15.37 3.49 7.35
N THR A 327 15.87 4.69 7.10
CA THR A 327 15.39 5.57 6.00
C THR A 327 15.70 4.97 4.62
N GLU A 328 16.87 4.37 4.44
CA GLU A 328 17.21 3.69 3.18
C GLU A 328 16.45 2.36 3.04
N ALA A 329 16.34 1.57 4.12
CA ALA A 329 15.53 0.36 4.13
C ALA A 329 14.04 0.64 3.88
N GLN A 330 13.47 1.75 4.35
CA GLN A 330 12.10 2.17 4.04
C GLN A 330 11.91 2.46 2.54
N LYS A 331 12.94 3.04 1.90
CA LYS A 331 12.95 3.37 0.46
C LYS A 331 13.07 2.13 -0.42
N GLU A 332 13.93 1.19 -0.03
CA GLU A 332 14.01 -0.13 -0.68
C GLU A 332 12.75 -0.95 -0.42
N VAL A 333 12.16 -0.92 0.77
CA VAL A 333 10.91 -1.65 1.08
C VAL A 333 9.72 -1.12 0.30
N GLN A 334 9.59 0.19 0.07
CA GLN A 334 8.57 0.72 -0.86
C GLN A 334 8.77 0.15 -2.29
N THR A 335 10.02 -0.01 -2.72
CA THR A 335 10.37 -0.60 -4.01
C THR A 335 10.06 -2.11 -4.04
N GLU A 336 10.47 -2.88 -3.03
CA GLU A 336 10.18 -4.31 -2.88
C GLU A 336 8.69 -4.63 -2.69
N VAL A 337 7.90 -3.76 -2.06
CA VAL A 337 6.44 -3.93 -1.95
C VAL A 337 5.79 -3.75 -3.33
N SER A 338 6.21 -2.73 -4.10
CA SER A 338 5.75 -2.57 -5.49
C SER A 338 6.19 -3.71 -6.42
N LEU A 339 7.28 -4.41 -6.08
CA LEU A 339 7.69 -5.65 -6.74
C LEU A 339 6.80 -6.82 -6.33
N ALA A 340 6.51 -6.98 -5.04
CA ALA A 340 5.63 -8.02 -4.53
C ALA A 340 4.19 -7.89 -5.06
N GLU A 341 3.69 -6.67 -5.30
CA GLU A 341 2.42 -6.42 -5.99
C GLU A 341 2.43 -6.90 -7.47
N ARG A 342 3.58 -6.84 -8.15
CA ARG A 342 3.74 -7.40 -9.51
C ARG A 342 3.79 -8.93 -9.47
N GLU A 343 4.65 -9.51 -8.64
CA GLU A 343 4.85 -10.96 -8.54
C GLU A 343 3.59 -11.69 -8.04
N SER A 344 2.90 -11.14 -7.02
CA SER A 344 1.62 -11.70 -6.54
C SER A 344 0.46 -11.53 -7.53
N THR A 345 0.60 -10.69 -8.56
CA THR A 345 -0.33 -10.65 -9.71
C THR A 345 -0.06 -11.79 -10.70
N GLU A 346 1.19 -12.25 -10.85
CA GLU A 346 1.53 -13.38 -11.74
C GLU A 346 1.20 -14.76 -11.12
N VAL A 347 1.38 -14.94 -9.80
CA VAL A 347 1.14 -16.22 -9.10
C VAL A 347 -0.31 -16.73 -9.24
N VAL A 348 -1.28 -15.84 -9.51
CA VAL A 348 -2.69 -16.22 -9.75
C VAL A 348 -2.91 -16.94 -11.10
N VAL A 349 -1.93 -16.91 -12.02
CA VAL A 349 -2.04 -17.47 -13.38
C VAL A 349 -1.42 -18.87 -13.50
N ALA A 350 -0.44 -19.21 -12.66
CA ALA A 350 0.46 -20.34 -12.87
C ALA A 350 -0.04 -21.67 -12.24
N ASN A 351 -1.16 -22.23 -12.69
CA ASN A 351 -1.53 -23.60 -12.30
C ASN A 351 -2.33 -24.42 -13.33
N SER A 352 -1.76 -24.67 -14.51
CA SER A 352 -2.08 -25.87 -15.29
C SER A 352 -1.01 -26.25 -16.34
N ALA A 353 -0.68 -27.55 -16.38
CA ALA A 353 -0.15 -28.34 -17.49
C ALA A 353 1.17 -27.98 -18.24
N VAL A 354 2.19 -28.82 -18.00
CA VAL A 354 2.97 -29.60 -19.00
C VAL A 354 3.64 -28.87 -20.20
N ALA A 355 4.97 -28.99 -20.25
CA ALA A 355 5.83 -28.77 -21.43
C ALA A 355 6.14 -30.11 -22.15
N PRO A 356 6.79 -30.17 -23.35
CA PRO A 356 7.45 -29.09 -24.12
C PRO A 356 7.16 -29.09 -25.65
N VAL A 357 7.78 -28.18 -26.42
CA VAL A 357 8.65 -28.47 -27.61
C VAL A 357 8.96 -27.20 -28.46
N GLU A 358 10.25 -26.99 -28.70
CA GLU A 358 10.95 -26.21 -29.76
C GLU A 358 10.65 -24.72 -30.07
N LYS A 359 11.66 -24.10 -30.72
CA LYS A 359 11.82 -22.66 -30.94
C LYS A 359 11.43 -22.27 -32.37
N ARG A 360 10.77 -21.12 -32.55
CA ARG A 360 10.99 -20.26 -33.73
C ARG A 360 10.76 -18.78 -33.40
N THR A 361 11.74 -17.96 -33.75
CA THR A 361 11.75 -16.51 -33.52
C THR A 361 10.97 -15.78 -34.61
N VAL A 362 9.85 -15.14 -34.26
CA VAL A 362 9.16 -14.14 -35.10
C VAL A 362 8.70 -13.00 -34.20
N THR A 363 8.99 -11.76 -34.59
CA THR A 363 8.53 -10.56 -33.87
C THR A 363 7.09 -10.21 -34.25
N PRO A 364 6.15 -10.09 -33.29
CA PRO A 364 4.78 -9.70 -33.59
C PRO A 364 4.68 -8.19 -33.83
N LYS A 365 4.41 -7.78 -35.08
CA LYS A 365 3.80 -6.48 -35.36
C LYS A 365 2.33 -6.53 -34.94
N THR A 366 1.89 -5.59 -34.13
CA THR A 366 0.47 -5.41 -33.77
C THR A 366 -0.35 -5.00 -35.01
N PRO A 367 -1.41 -5.73 -35.38
CA PRO A 367 -2.40 -5.27 -36.35
C PRO A 367 -3.66 -4.77 -35.63
N ALA A 368 -4.00 -3.50 -35.79
CA ALA A 368 -5.30 -2.98 -35.34
C ALA A 368 -6.42 -3.54 -36.26
N VAL A 369 -7.43 -4.19 -35.67
CA VAL A 369 -8.56 -4.74 -36.41
C VAL A 369 -9.65 -3.69 -36.54
N LYS A 370 -9.94 -3.27 -37.79
CA LYS A 370 -11.18 -2.57 -38.13
C LYS A 370 -12.30 -3.59 -38.44
N PRO A 371 -13.57 -3.28 -38.14
CA PRO A 371 -14.68 -4.14 -38.54
C PRO A 371 -14.87 -4.15 -40.07
N LEU A 372 -15.29 -5.30 -40.58
CA LEU A 372 -15.77 -5.52 -41.95
C LEU A 372 -17.28 -5.76 -41.92
N GLY A 373 -17.98 -5.34 -42.98
CA GLY A 373 -19.43 -5.51 -43.12
C GLY A 373 -19.84 -6.52 -44.19
N ASP A 374 -21.06 -7.01 -44.04
CA ASP A 374 -22.01 -7.57 -45.01
C ASP A 374 -21.54 -8.55 -46.12
N SER A 375 -22.05 -9.78 -46.05
CA SER A 375 -23.02 -10.27 -47.06
C SER A 375 -23.72 -11.58 -46.65
N SER A 376 -24.80 -11.91 -47.36
CA SER A 376 -25.81 -12.96 -47.13
C SER A 376 -25.34 -14.39 -47.53
N ALA A 377 -26.08 -15.51 -47.40
CA ALA A 377 -27.54 -15.71 -47.35
C ALA A 377 -27.99 -17.11 -46.85
N ASN A 378 -29.27 -17.21 -46.41
CA ASN A 378 -30.23 -18.35 -46.49
C ASN A 378 -29.88 -19.72 -45.85
N THR A 379 -30.77 -20.57 -45.32
CA THR A 379 -32.23 -20.62 -44.96
C THR A 379 -32.44 -21.96 -44.17
N HIS A 380 -33.46 -22.27 -43.35
CA HIS A 380 -34.76 -21.71 -42.90
C HIS A 380 -34.84 -21.88 -41.34
N SER A 381 -35.93 -21.80 -40.56
CA SER A 381 -37.40 -21.79 -40.72
C SER A 381 -38.06 -20.91 -39.64
N ALA A 382 -39.29 -20.43 -39.87
CA ALA A 382 -40.10 -19.65 -38.91
C ALA A 382 -40.79 -20.56 -37.85
N ALA A 383 -41.39 -20.07 -36.76
CA ALA A 383 -41.70 -18.68 -36.32
C ALA A 383 -41.49 -18.55 -34.78
N THR A 384 -41.64 -17.41 -34.08
CA THR A 384 -42.40 -16.16 -34.34
C THR A 384 -41.76 -14.95 -33.61
N GLU A 385 -42.17 -13.72 -33.98
CA GLU A 385 -42.07 -12.47 -33.18
C GLU A 385 -40.69 -11.93 -32.77
N ALA A 386 -39.99 -11.38 -33.79
CA ALA A 386 -39.36 -10.06 -33.78
C ALA A 386 -38.76 -9.47 -32.48
N ASN A 387 -37.46 -9.71 -32.25
CA ASN A 387 -36.56 -8.67 -31.73
C ASN A 387 -35.11 -8.85 -32.24
N VAL A 388 -34.78 -8.20 -33.37
CA VAL A 388 -33.43 -8.18 -33.94
C VAL A 388 -33.07 -6.73 -34.28
N ASP A 389 -32.29 -6.09 -33.40
CA ASP A 389 -30.92 -5.63 -33.70
C ASP A 389 -30.29 -4.99 -32.44
N LEU A 390 -29.84 -5.83 -31.50
CA LEU A 390 -29.16 -5.37 -30.28
C LEU A 390 -27.71 -5.00 -30.61
N ALA A 391 -27.50 -3.74 -30.99
CA ALA A 391 -26.19 -3.19 -31.36
C ALA A 391 -25.24 -2.98 -30.16
N GLY A 392 -24.91 -4.06 -29.46
CA GLY A 392 -23.95 -4.16 -28.36
C GLY A 392 -23.82 -5.61 -27.92
N LEU A 393 -22.60 -6.07 -27.61
CA LEU A 393 -22.39 -7.47 -27.25
C LEU A 393 -23.06 -7.79 -25.90
N ARG A 394 -24.07 -8.67 -25.91
CA ARG A 394 -24.70 -9.25 -24.71
C ARG A 394 -23.87 -10.43 -24.20
N ASP A 395 -22.67 -10.16 -23.68
CA ASP A 395 -21.70 -11.22 -23.36
C ASP A 395 -20.91 -10.98 -22.07
N PHE A 396 -21.20 -11.78 -21.04
CA PHE A 396 -20.43 -11.85 -19.79
C PHE A 396 -19.08 -12.59 -19.96
N THR A 397 -18.96 -13.46 -20.97
CA THR A 397 -17.71 -14.19 -21.28
C THR A 397 -16.63 -13.22 -21.73
N TRP A 398 -16.99 -12.23 -22.57
CA TRP A 398 -16.13 -11.09 -22.92
C TRP A 398 -15.59 -10.37 -21.68
N LEU A 399 -16.42 -10.09 -20.67
CA LEU A 399 -15.99 -9.45 -19.42
C LEU A 399 -14.95 -10.30 -18.68
N MET A 400 -15.17 -11.61 -18.60
CA MET A 400 -14.25 -12.54 -17.95
C MET A 400 -12.90 -12.68 -18.69
N ALA A 401 -12.88 -12.38 -19.99
CA ALA A 401 -11.66 -12.33 -20.80
C ALA A 401 -10.87 -11.01 -20.68
N GLN A 402 -11.39 -9.98 -20.01
CA GLN A 402 -10.74 -8.66 -19.96
C GLN A 402 -9.56 -8.59 -18.96
N PRO A 403 -8.52 -7.78 -19.25
CA PRO A 403 -7.37 -7.60 -18.34
C PRO A 403 -7.81 -6.99 -17.01
N ARG A 404 -7.72 -7.74 -15.92
CA ARG A 404 -8.36 -7.41 -14.63
C ARG A 404 -8.01 -6.00 -14.10
N GLN A 405 -6.79 -5.52 -14.33
CA GLN A 405 -6.30 -4.22 -13.86
C GLN A 405 -6.67 -3.02 -14.75
N HIS A 406 -7.24 -3.23 -15.95
CA HIS A 406 -7.66 -2.10 -16.80
C HIS A 406 -8.90 -1.41 -16.23
N TYR A 407 -8.90 -0.08 -16.31
CA TYR A 407 -10.03 0.79 -16.04
C TYR A 407 -11.00 0.80 -17.23
N VAL A 408 -12.23 0.36 -17.01
CA VAL A 408 -13.36 0.45 -17.93
C VAL A 408 -14.38 1.48 -17.42
N LEU A 409 -15.14 2.02 -18.36
CA LEU A 409 -16.20 2.99 -18.12
C LEU A 409 -17.52 2.23 -18.01
N GLN A 410 -18.03 2.00 -16.78
CA GLN A 410 -19.39 1.51 -16.59
C GLN A 410 -20.35 2.70 -16.72
N LEU A 411 -21.33 2.59 -17.63
CA LEU A 411 -22.17 3.69 -18.12
C LEU A 411 -23.56 3.72 -17.48
N ALA A 412 -24.13 2.55 -17.19
CA ALA A 412 -25.47 2.42 -16.62
C ALA A 412 -25.65 1.09 -15.86
N GLN A 413 -26.59 1.09 -14.91
CA GLN A 413 -27.30 -0.10 -14.45
C GLN A 413 -28.79 0.09 -14.79
N LEU A 414 -29.41 -0.86 -15.48
CA LEU A 414 -30.76 -0.74 -16.04
C LEU A 414 -31.62 -1.97 -15.70
N SER A 415 -32.94 -1.83 -15.62
CA SER A 415 -33.85 -2.91 -15.18
C SER A 415 -34.27 -3.88 -16.29
N SER A 416 -34.45 -3.40 -17.52
CA SER A 416 -34.97 -4.22 -18.63
C SER A 416 -34.24 -3.96 -19.96
N ASP A 417 -34.40 -4.88 -20.92
CA ASP A 417 -33.81 -4.76 -22.26
C ASP A 417 -34.34 -3.53 -23.02
N GLU A 418 -35.57 -3.09 -22.76
CA GLU A 418 -36.16 -1.84 -23.31
C GLU A 418 -35.39 -0.62 -22.81
N SER A 419 -35.07 -0.57 -21.51
CA SER A 419 -34.28 0.52 -20.93
C SER A 419 -32.85 0.54 -21.48
N VAL A 420 -32.23 -0.63 -21.71
CA VAL A 420 -30.92 -0.72 -22.40
C VAL A 420 -31.03 -0.16 -23.81
N ASN A 421 -32.03 -0.59 -24.59
CA ASN A 421 -32.24 -0.13 -25.96
C ASN A 421 -32.46 1.40 -26.05
N ALA A 422 -33.27 1.97 -25.16
CA ALA A 422 -33.48 3.41 -25.07
C ALA A 422 -32.18 4.15 -24.71
N TYR A 423 -31.50 3.72 -23.65
CA TYR A 423 -30.25 4.33 -23.19
C TYR A 423 -29.16 4.33 -24.28
N LEU A 424 -28.99 3.23 -25.03
CA LEU A 424 -28.00 3.18 -26.11
C LEU A 424 -28.38 4.08 -27.28
N ARG A 425 -29.67 4.16 -27.63
CA ARG A 425 -30.19 5.01 -28.71
C ARG A 425 -30.03 6.50 -28.40
N ASP A 426 -30.48 6.93 -27.23
CA ASP A 426 -30.56 8.35 -26.84
C ASP A 426 -29.18 8.95 -26.54
N ASN A 427 -28.17 8.10 -26.37
CA ASN A 427 -26.77 8.48 -26.17
C ASN A 427 -25.86 8.16 -27.37
N LYS A 428 -26.39 7.57 -28.46
CA LYS A 428 -25.65 7.17 -29.67
C LYS A 428 -24.47 6.22 -29.39
N LEU A 429 -24.71 5.22 -28.54
CA LEU A 429 -23.71 4.27 -28.05
C LEU A 429 -23.72 2.91 -28.79
N GLN A 430 -24.57 2.74 -29.80
CA GLN A 430 -24.64 1.51 -30.60
C GLN A 430 -23.26 1.11 -31.15
N GLY A 431 -22.89 -0.15 -30.97
CA GLY A 431 -21.60 -0.72 -31.38
C GLY A 431 -20.40 -0.28 -30.52
N ARG A 432 -20.58 0.61 -29.54
CA ARG A 432 -19.49 1.12 -28.66
C ARG A 432 -19.55 0.57 -27.23
N VAL A 433 -20.39 -0.45 -26.99
CA VAL A 433 -20.66 -1.03 -25.66
C VAL A 433 -20.70 -2.55 -25.66
N ASN A 434 -20.43 -3.13 -24.49
CA ASN A 434 -20.86 -4.47 -24.09
C ASN A 434 -21.83 -4.29 -22.90
N PHE A 435 -22.84 -5.15 -22.78
CA PHE A 435 -23.73 -5.13 -21.61
C PHE A 435 -24.14 -6.55 -21.21
N PHE A 436 -24.40 -6.80 -19.93
CA PHE A 436 -24.77 -8.12 -19.45
C PHE A 436 -25.79 -8.05 -18.32
N LYS A 437 -26.61 -9.09 -18.20
CA LYS A 437 -27.57 -9.24 -17.10
C LYS A 437 -26.86 -9.85 -15.89
N ALA A 438 -27.04 -9.25 -14.73
CA ALA A 438 -26.42 -9.69 -13.49
C ALA A 438 -27.37 -9.63 -12.29
N VAL A 439 -27.15 -10.53 -11.34
CA VAL A 439 -27.79 -10.48 -10.02
C VAL A 439 -27.08 -9.42 -9.18
N THR A 440 -27.84 -8.46 -8.65
CA THR A 440 -27.38 -7.47 -7.66
C THR A 440 -28.20 -7.59 -6.37
N ALA A 441 -27.79 -6.90 -5.31
CA ALA A 441 -28.59 -6.78 -4.08
C ALA A 441 -29.96 -6.09 -4.32
N ALA A 442 -30.09 -5.32 -5.40
CA ALA A 442 -31.33 -4.68 -5.85
C ALA A 442 -32.04 -5.46 -6.98
N GLY A 443 -31.86 -6.79 -7.02
CA GLY A 443 -32.42 -7.68 -8.04
C GLY A 443 -31.60 -7.74 -9.33
N ASN A 444 -32.21 -8.25 -10.39
CA ASN A 444 -31.53 -8.40 -11.69
C ASN A 444 -31.38 -7.03 -12.36
N LYS A 445 -30.16 -6.69 -12.80
CA LYS A 445 -29.83 -5.45 -13.53
C LYS A 445 -28.98 -5.76 -14.75
N TYR A 446 -29.17 -5.00 -15.81
CA TYR A 446 -28.26 -4.92 -16.95
C TYR A 446 -27.15 -3.92 -16.65
N VAL A 447 -25.91 -4.39 -16.59
CA VAL A 447 -24.72 -3.54 -16.46
C VAL A 447 -24.24 -3.18 -17.85
N VAL A 448 -24.15 -1.88 -18.17
CA VAL A 448 -23.68 -1.39 -19.47
C VAL A 448 -22.26 -0.87 -19.33
N LEU A 449 -21.33 -1.41 -20.12
CA LEU A 449 -19.92 -1.04 -20.16
C LEU A 449 -19.54 -0.44 -21.52
N TYR A 450 -18.67 0.56 -21.51
CA TYR A 450 -18.00 1.00 -22.72
C TYR A 450 -17.03 -0.08 -23.23
N ALA A 451 -16.88 -0.20 -24.54
CA ALA A 451 -16.03 -1.23 -25.14
C ALA A 451 -14.52 -0.96 -24.97
N GLU A 452 -14.12 0.30 -24.83
CA GLU A 452 -12.71 0.68 -24.63
C GLU A 452 -12.35 0.79 -23.13
N SER A 453 -11.08 0.54 -22.83
CA SER A 453 -10.52 0.57 -21.46
C SER A 453 -9.09 1.11 -21.49
N ALA A 454 -8.62 1.59 -20.34
CA ALA A 454 -7.27 2.15 -20.18
C ALA A 454 -6.48 1.44 -19.08
N THR A 455 -5.15 1.50 -19.16
CA THR A 455 -4.23 1.00 -18.13
C THR A 455 -4.17 1.90 -16.89
N SER A 456 -4.82 3.07 -16.88
CA SER A 456 -4.84 4.01 -15.76
C SER A 456 -6.17 4.77 -15.67
N LEU A 457 -6.49 5.27 -14.47
CA LEU A 457 -7.68 6.11 -14.25
C LEU A 457 -7.65 7.38 -15.12
N GLN A 458 -6.50 8.02 -15.27
CA GLN A 458 -6.36 9.21 -16.11
C GLN A 458 -6.58 8.90 -17.60
N GLY A 459 -6.16 7.72 -18.08
CA GLY A 459 -6.50 7.26 -19.43
C GLY A 459 -8.00 7.01 -19.59
N ALA A 460 -8.67 6.43 -18.60
CA ALA A 460 -10.12 6.22 -18.65
C ALA A 460 -10.92 7.54 -18.59
N LYS A 461 -10.46 8.51 -17.77
CA LYS A 461 -10.97 9.89 -17.77
C LYS A 461 -10.81 10.56 -19.14
N GLN A 462 -9.69 10.34 -19.83
CA GLN A 462 -9.48 10.84 -21.19
C GLN A 462 -10.46 10.21 -22.20
N ILE A 463 -10.66 8.88 -22.18
CA ILE A 463 -11.65 8.18 -23.02
C ILE A 463 -13.06 8.74 -22.75
N ALA A 464 -13.43 8.96 -21.49
CA ALA A 464 -14.72 9.55 -21.14
C ALA A 464 -14.89 10.97 -21.69
N ALA A 465 -13.81 11.76 -21.72
CA ALA A 465 -13.81 13.14 -22.20
C ALA A 465 -13.81 13.28 -23.73
N THR A 466 -13.25 12.32 -24.50
CA THR A 466 -13.23 12.37 -25.97
C THR A 466 -14.35 11.56 -26.61
N GLU A 467 -14.67 10.38 -26.10
CA GLU A 467 -15.51 9.41 -26.82
C GLU A 467 -16.99 9.43 -26.44
N LEU A 468 -17.33 9.93 -25.25
CA LEU A 468 -18.71 9.99 -24.79
C LEU A 468 -19.35 11.36 -25.04
N PRO A 469 -20.68 11.43 -25.22
CA PRO A 469 -21.40 12.71 -25.20
C PRO A 469 -21.11 13.46 -23.89
N LYS A 470 -20.98 14.80 -23.94
CA LYS A 470 -20.73 15.64 -22.74
C LYS A 470 -21.72 15.42 -21.58
N LYS A 471 -22.95 15.01 -21.87
CA LYS A 471 -23.96 14.64 -20.86
C LYS A 471 -23.62 13.34 -20.10
N LEU A 472 -22.84 12.44 -20.69
CA LEU A 472 -22.39 11.19 -20.05
C LEU A 472 -20.97 11.26 -19.51
N SER A 473 -20.08 12.09 -20.08
CA SER A 473 -18.65 12.11 -19.69
C SER A 473 -18.41 12.40 -18.19
N GLY A 474 -19.35 13.05 -17.51
CA GLY A 474 -19.34 13.28 -16.05
C GLY A 474 -20.26 12.35 -15.22
N MET A 475 -20.88 11.34 -15.83
CA MET A 475 -21.85 10.42 -15.21
C MET A 475 -21.41 8.95 -15.31
N VAL A 476 -20.10 8.71 -15.40
CA VAL A 476 -19.49 7.39 -15.63
C VAL A 476 -18.87 6.85 -14.35
N TRP A 477 -19.13 5.58 -14.04
CA TRP A 477 -18.32 4.87 -13.04
C TRP A 477 -17.02 4.40 -13.68
N PHE A 478 -15.89 4.97 -13.26
CA PHE A 478 -14.59 4.37 -13.51
C PHE A 478 -14.43 3.15 -12.59
N ARG A 479 -14.16 1.97 -13.19
CA ARG A 479 -14.03 0.69 -12.49
C ARG A 479 -12.88 -0.11 -13.08
N THR A 480 -12.20 -0.92 -12.28
CA THR A 480 -11.36 -1.98 -12.86
C THR A 480 -12.25 -3.12 -13.35
N TYR A 481 -11.83 -3.85 -14.39
CA TYR A 481 -12.54 -5.08 -14.75
C TYR A 481 -12.56 -6.08 -13.60
N HIS A 482 -11.53 -6.11 -12.74
CA HIS A 482 -11.50 -6.89 -11.50
C HIS A 482 -12.69 -6.58 -10.58
N ALA A 483 -12.98 -5.29 -10.34
CA ALA A 483 -14.10 -4.88 -9.50
C ALA A 483 -15.44 -5.36 -10.07
N ILE A 484 -15.63 -5.23 -11.38
CA ILE A 484 -16.85 -5.67 -12.08
C ILE A 484 -17.01 -7.20 -12.05
N GLN A 485 -15.93 -7.94 -12.36
CA GLN A 485 -15.89 -9.41 -12.31
C GLN A 485 -16.21 -9.96 -10.90
N ASN A 486 -15.88 -9.22 -9.84
CA ASN A 486 -16.16 -9.62 -8.45
C ASN A 486 -17.55 -9.16 -7.97
N ALA A 487 -18.04 -7.99 -8.41
CA ALA A 487 -19.28 -7.37 -7.94
C ALA A 487 -20.55 -7.99 -8.54
N TYR A 488 -20.47 -8.58 -9.74
CA TYR A 488 -21.62 -9.07 -10.48
C TYR A 488 -21.52 -10.57 -10.75
N LYS A 489 -22.63 -11.29 -10.53
CA LYS A 489 -22.82 -12.66 -11.02
C LYS A 489 -23.77 -12.64 -12.22
N PRO A 490 -23.49 -13.38 -13.30
CA PRO A 490 -24.35 -13.38 -14.48
C PRO A 490 -25.73 -13.97 -14.16
N VAL A 491 -26.70 -13.62 -15.00
CA VAL A 491 -27.99 -14.31 -15.12
C VAL A 491 -28.02 -14.94 -16.51
N ASP A 492 -28.28 -16.25 -16.58
CA ASP A 492 -28.52 -16.98 -17.84
C ASP A 492 -29.74 -16.41 -18.59
#